data_AF-A0A067LBP3-F1
#
_entry.id   AF-A0A067LBP3-F1
#
_cell.length_a   1.000
_cell.length_b   1.000
_cell.length_c   1.000
_cell.angle_alpha   90.00
_cell.angle_beta   90.00
_cell.angle_gamma   90.00
#
_symmetry.space_group_name_H-M   'P 1'
#
loop_
_entity.id
_entity.type
_entity.pdbx_description
1 polymer ?
#
loop_
_entity_poly.entity_id
_entity_poly.type
_entity_poly.pdbx_seq_one_letter_code
_entity_poly.pdbx_strand_id
1 'polypeptide(L)'
;MNKFLNARAEEIVGGGLMAIVTAGHPNEDNLVLQNSRVRSINVTFDVLRDSLREMAKLRVINEEKVESFNLPVYDATSKELEEIIHRNGHFSIESLEIRKHQAIKADVKLLASHLS
;
A
#
# COMPACT_ATOMS: atom_id res chain seq x y z
N MET A 1 9.34 5.82 -6.52
CA MET A 1 8.84 5.72 -7.92
C MET A 1 9.73 6.42 -8.95
N ASN A 2 10.05 7.71 -8.83
CA ASN A 2 10.82 8.42 -9.89
C ASN A 2 12.14 7.73 -10.31
N LYS A 3 12.96 7.26 -9.35
CA LYS A 3 14.19 6.50 -9.64
C LYS A 3 13.93 5.22 -10.44
N PHE A 4 12.83 4.52 -10.13
CA PHE A 4 12.43 3.31 -10.86
C PHE A 4 12.07 3.66 -12.32
N LEU A 5 11.28 4.72 -12.53
CA LEU A 5 10.91 5.17 -13.87
C LEU A 5 12.15 5.57 -14.68
N ASN A 6 13.08 6.34 -14.11
CA ASN A 6 14.34 6.70 -14.79
C ASN A 6 15.12 5.47 -15.26
N ALA A 7 15.30 4.47 -14.38
CA ALA A 7 15.99 3.23 -14.77
C ALA A 7 15.26 2.50 -15.91
N ARG A 8 13.92 2.44 -15.86
CA ARG A 8 13.13 1.81 -16.92
C ARG A 8 13.20 2.56 -18.25
N ALA A 9 13.36 3.88 -18.23
CA ALA A 9 13.50 4.69 -19.44
C ALA A 9 14.80 4.38 -20.21
N GLU A 10 15.87 4.00 -19.49
CA GLU A 10 17.14 3.60 -20.10
C GLU A 10 17.11 2.16 -20.64
N GLU A 11 16.29 1.29 -20.05
CA GLU A 11 16.25 -0.14 -20.36
C GLU A 11 15.20 -0.50 -21.43
N ILE A 12 14.09 0.25 -21.48
CA ILE A 12 12.98 -0.03 -22.39
C ILE A 12 13.25 0.63 -23.76
N VAL A 13 13.10 -0.15 -24.82
CA VAL A 13 13.25 0.33 -26.20
C VAL A 13 12.18 1.35 -26.59
N GLY A 14 12.46 2.20 -27.58
CA GLY A 14 11.49 3.17 -28.10
C GLY A 14 10.19 2.50 -28.55
N GLY A 15 9.06 2.94 -27.99
CA GLY A 15 7.73 2.36 -28.22
C GLY A 15 7.41 1.11 -27.37
N GLY A 16 8.32 0.69 -26.48
CA GLY A 16 8.08 -0.39 -25.53
C GLY A 16 7.02 -0.03 -24.47
N LEU A 17 6.34 -1.06 -23.95
CA LEU A 17 5.30 -0.91 -22.94
C LEU A 17 5.78 -1.44 -21.58
N MET A 18 5.23 -0.85 -20.51
CA MET A 18 5.42 -1.28 -19.14
C MET A 18 4.06 -1.35 -18.44
N ALA A 19 3.83 -2.43 -17.70
CA ALA A 19 2.68 -2.58 -16.82
C ALA A 19 3.14 -2.53 -15.35
N ILE A 20 2.49 -1.68 -14.54
CA ILE A 20 2.73 -1.58 -13.09
C ILE A 20 1.43 -1.96 -12.37
N VAL A 21 1.51 -2.94 -11.48
CA VAL A 21 0.43 -3.29 -10.56
C VAL A 21 0.91 -3.02 -9.14
N THR A 22 0.25 -2.09 -8.46
CA THR A 22 0.60 -1.69 -7.09
C THR A 22 -0.64 -1.61 -6.22
N ALA A 23 -0.46 -1.82 -4.92
CA ALA A 23 -1.44 -1.37 -3.94
C ALA A 23 -1.48 0.17 -3.96
N GLY A 24 -2.68 0.71 -3.79
CA GLY A 24 -2.98 2.14 -3.87
C GLY A 24 -4.44 2.36 -3.49
N HIS A 25 -4.83 3.63 -3.36
CA HIS A 25 -6.22 3.98 -3.11
C HIS A 25 -6.78 4.98 -4.15
N PRO A 26 -8.12 5.02 -4.33
CA PRO A 26 -8.74 6.01 -5.20
C PRO A 26 -8.52 7.43 -4.67
N ASN A 27 -8.55 8.42 -5.57
CA ASN A 27 -8.55 9.84 -5.21
C ASN A 27 -9.73 10.20 -4.28
N GLU A 28 -9.51 11.19 -3.42
CA GLU A 28 -10.38 11.58 -2.30
C GLU A 28 -11.75 12.15 -2.72
N ASP A 29 -11.96 12.52 -3.98
CA ASP A 29 -13.22 13.09 -4.49
C ASP A 29 -14.41 12.10 -4.42
N ASN A 30 -14.15 10.83 -4.15
CA ASN A 30 -15.18 9.81 -3.92
C ASN A 30 -15.37 9.52 -2.41
N LEU A 31 -15.83 10.53 -1.67
CA LEU A 31 -16.19 10.48 -0.23
C LEU A 31 -17.15 9.33 0.14
N VAL A 32 -17.85 8.73 -0.83
CA VAL A 32 -18.81 7.64 -0.61
C VAL A 32 -18.14 6.26 -0.40
N LEU A 33 -16.85 6.11 -0.75
CA LEU A 33 -16.13 4.82 -0.62
C LEU A 33 -15.24 4.70 0.62
N GLN A 34 -15.14 5.76 1.44
CA GLN A 34 -14.27 5.80 2.62
C GLN A 34 -14.72 4.88 3.77
N ASN A 35 -15.95 4.34 3.72
CA ASN A 35 -16.53 3.70 4.90
C ASN A 35 -16.24 2.21 5.08
N SER A 36 -15.58 1.48 4.17
CA SER A 36 -15.39 0.02 4.42
C SER A 36 -14.12 -0.67 3.93
N ARG A 37 -13.37 -0.16 2.94
CA ARG A 37 -12.32 -0.97 2.29
C ARG A 37 -10.92 -0.37 2.18
N VAL A 38 -10.76 0.94 2.37
CA VAL A 38 -9.46 1.54 2.77
C VAL A 38 -8.98 0.96 4.12
N ARG A 39 -9.88 0.26 4.82
CA ARG A 39 -9.61 -0.41 6.09
C ARG A 39 -8.75 -1.67 6.00
N SER A 40 -8.61 -2.45 4.91
CA SER A 40 -8.02 -3.80 5.07
C SER A 40 -6.50 -3.83 5.29
N ILE A 41 -5.73 -3.02 4.53
CA ILE A 41 -4.28 -2.91 4.74
C ILE A 41 -3.99 -2.16 6.03
N ASN A 42 -4.78 -1.10 6.29
CA ASN A 42 -4.73 -0.34 7.53
C ASN A 42 -5.05 -1.22 8.74
N VAL A 43 -6.05 -2.10 8.68
CA VAL A 43 -6.39 -3.05 9.76
C VAL A 43 -5.24 -3.99 10.04
N THR A 44 -4.52 -4.48 9.03
CA THR A 44 -3.37 -5.37 9.25
C THR A 44 -2.23 -4.62 9.94
N PHE A 45 -1.94 -3.39 9.50
CA PHE A 45 -0.91 -2.56 10.14
C PHE A 45 -1.32 -2.02 11.51
N ASP A 46 -2.61 -1.77 11.72
CA ASP A 46 -3.18 -1.40 13.02
C ASP A 46 -3.03 -2.56 14.01
N VAL A 47 -3.38 -3.79 13.62
CA VAL A 47 -3.19 -4.99 14.44
C VAL A 47 -1.71 -5.22 14.75
N LEU A 48 -0.83 -5.05 13.77
CA LEU A 48 0.62 -5.14 13.98
C LEU A 48 1.10 -4.09 14.98
N ARG A 49 0.68 -2.82 14.81
CA ARG A 49 1.02 -1.71 15.72
C ARG A 49 0.55 -2.02 17.14
N ASP A 50 -0.68 -2.47 17.31
CA ASP A 50 -1.25 -2.78 18.62
C ASP A 50 -0.51 -3.96 19.26
N SER A 51 -0.18 -4.99 18.48
CA SER A 51 0.62 -6.13 18.94
C SER A 51 2.03 -5.70 19.39
N LEU A 52 2.69 -4.81 18.64
CA LEU A 52 3.99 -4.25 19.02
C LEU A 52 3.90 -3.45 20.33
N ARG A 53 2.83 -2.66 20.50
CA ARG A 53 2.59 -1.90 21.75
C ARG A 53 2.36 -2.80 22.94
N GLU A 54 1.58 -3.88 22.78
CA GLU A 54 1.39 -4.86 23.85
C GLU A 54 2.70 -5.58 24.22
N MET A 55 3.52 -5.96 23.24
CA MET A 55 4.84 -6.54 23.51
C MET A 55 5.77 -5.58 24.27
N ALA A 56 5.67 -4.27 24.01
CA ALA A 56 6.41 -3.26 24.77
C ALA A 56 5.90 -3.12 26.21
N LYS A 57 4.57 -3.11 26.42
CA LYS A 57 3.96 -3.10 27.77
C LYS A 57 4.38 -4.32 28.61
N LEU A 58 4.45 -5.48 27.97
CA LEU A 58 4.94 -6.72 28.57
C LEU A 58 6.47 -6.76 28.74
N ARG A 59 7.18 -5.68 28.37
CA ARG A 59 8.65 -5.53 28.45
C ARG A 59 9.43 -6.56 27.64
N VAL A 60 8.79 -7.18 26.64
CA VAL A 60 9.43 -8.11 25.70
C VAL A 60 10.31 -7.35 24.70
N ILE A 61 9.90 -6.13 24.33
CA ILE A 61 10.65 -5.21 23.47
C ILE A 61 10.73 -3.82 24.09
N ASN A 62 11.70 -3.01 23.67
CA ASN A 62 11.84 -1.62 24.12
C ASN A 62 10.78 -0.72 23.43
N GLU A 63 10.07 0.07 24.22
CA GLU A 63 9.08 1.06 23.77
C GLU A 63 9.66 2.08 22.78
N GLU A 64 10.90 2.55 23.00
CA GLU A 64 11.59 3.48 22.09
C GLU A 64 11.73 2.89 20.67
N LYS A 65 11.93 1.57 20.57
CA LYS A 65 12.01 0.88 19.28
C LYS A 65 10.66 0.82 18.57
N VAL A 66 9.56 0.71 19.32
CA VAL A 66 8.21 0.73 18.74
C VAL A 66 7.88 2.12 18.22
N GLU A 67 8.22 3.16 18.97
CA GLU A 67 7.92 4.55 18.59
C GLU A 67 8.81 5.07 17.45
N SER A 68 10.05 4.59 17.33
CA SER A 68 10.94 4.93 16.20
C SER A 68 10.68 4.09 14.94
N PHE A 69 9.95 2.99 15.05
CA PHE A 69 9.71 2.09 13.93
C PHE A 69 8.60 2.60 13.01
N ASN A 70 8.92 2.73 11.72
CA ASN A 70 7.96 3.03 10.68
C ASN A 70 8.09 1.99 9.56
N LEU A 71 6.96 1.55 9.00
CA LEU A 71 6.96 0.66 7.84
C LEU A 71 7.33 1.45 6.58
N PRO A 72 8.21 0.92 5.72
CA PRO A 72 8.59 1.58 4.46
C PRO A 72 7.52 1.35 3.38
N VAL A 73 6.25 1.56 3.72
CA VAL A 73 5.09 1.36 2.85
C VAL A 73 4.41 2.70 2.66
N TYR A 74 4.20 3.08 1.40
CA TYR A 74 3.46 4.27 1.03
C TYR A 74 2.27 3.86 0.18
N ASP A 75 1.07 4.21 0.63
CA ASP A 75 -0.18 3.95 -0.09
C ASP A 75 -0.50 5.17 -0.96
N ALA A 76 -0.10 5.12 -2.23
CA ALA A 76 -0.26 6.25 -3.16
C ALA A 76 -1.69 6.32 -3.73
N THR A 77 -2.18 7.53 -3.90
CA THR A 77 -3.37 7.80 -4.73
C THR A 77 -3.07 7.59 -6.21
N SER A 78 -4.12 7.33 -7.00
CA SER A 78 -3.97 7.31 -8.46
C SER A 78 -3.48 8.66 -9.01
N LYS A 79 -3.93 9.79 -8.44
CA LYS A 79 -3.45 11.13 -8.83
C LYS A 79 -1.96 11.32 -8.59
N GLU A 80 -1.45 10.92 -7.42
CA GLU A 80 -0.02 11.02 -7.15
C GLU A 80 0.82 10.17 -8.11
N LEU A 81 0.32 8.99 -8.48
CA LEU A 81 0.98 8.15 -9.48
C LEU A 81 1.00 8.82 -10.84
N GLU A 82 -0.14 9.35 -11.30
CA GLU A 82 -0.25 10.10 -12.56
C GLU A 82 0.72 11.28 -12.56
N GLU A 83 0.71 12.10 -11.52
CA GLU A 83 1.58 13.25 -11.39
C GLU A 83 3.07 12.87 -11.40
N ILE A 84 3.46 11.78 -10.73
CA ILE A 84 4.86 11.33 -10.76
C ILE A 84 5.26 10.88 -12.16
N ILE A 85 4.39 10.16 -12.88
CA ILE A 85 4.67 9.71 -14.25
C ILE A 85 4.77 10.92 -15.20
N HIS A 86 3.83 11.86 -15.10
CA HIS A 86 3.85 13.09 -15.90
C HIS A 86 5.09 13.94 -15.62
N ARG A 87 5.47 14.12 -14.34
CA ARG A 87 6.69 14.87 -13.98
C ARG A 87 7.97 14.15 -14.43
N ASN A 88 7.96 12.82 -14.50
CA ASN A 88 9.09 12.04 -14.96
C ASN A 88 9.34 12.23 -16.46
N GLY A 89 8.27 12.32 -17.27
CA GLY A 89 8.34 12.70 -18.68
C GLY A 89 8.88 11.63 -19.64
N HIS A 90 9.35 10.48 -19.15
CA HIS A 90 9.83 9.39 -20.00
C HIS A 90 8.71 8.46 -20.52
N PHE A 91 7.54 8.48 -19.88
CA PHE A 91 6.42 7.58 -20.19
C PHE A 91 5.10 8.35 -20.36
N SER A 92 4.25 7.85 -21.25
CA SER A 92 2.82 8.17 -21.33
C SER A 92 2.00 7.10 -20.60
N ILE A 93 0.83 7.49 -20.10
CA ILE A 93 -0.13 6.55 -19.50
C ILE A 93 -1.10 6.12 -20.59
N GLU A 94 -1.00 4.85 -21.00
CA GLU A 94 -1.93 4.25 -21.99
C GLU A 94 -3.23 3.77 -21.33
N SER A 95 -3.15 3.28 -20.09
CA SER A 95 -4.32 2.84 -19.31
C SER A 95 -4.03 2.92 -17.81
N LEU A 96 -5.03 3.36 -17.05
CA LEU A 96 -5.01 3.37 -15.58
C LEU A 96 -6.33 2.78 -15.08
N GLU A 97 -6.23 1.65 -14.39
CA GLU A 97 -7.39 0.95 -13.81
C GLU A 97 -7.23 0.80 -12.30
N ILE A 98 -8.28 1.13 -11.56
CA ILE A 98 -8.34 0.90 -10.11
C ILE A 98 -9.30 -0.25 -9.85
N ARG A 99 -8.77 -1.35 -9.31
CA ARG A 99 -9.57 -2.53 -8.96
C ARG A 99 -9.65 -2.68 -7.46
N LYS A 100 -10.88 -2.87 -6.96
CA LYS A 100 -11.07 -3.26 -5.57
C LYS A 100 -10.63 -4.71 -5.42
N HIS A 101 -9.71 -4.97 -4.48
CA HIS A 101 -9.42 -6.34 -4.09
C HIS A 101 -10.71 -6.98 -3.55
N GLN A 102 -11.11 -8.13 -4.10
CA GLN A 102 -12.20 -8.90 -3.52
C GLN A 102 -11.71 -9.44 -2.19
N ALA A 103 -12.40 -9.10 -1.09
CA ALA A 103 -12.07 -9.66 0.21
C ALA A 103 -12.21 -11.18 0.13
N ILE A 104 -11.11 -11.90 0.35
CA ILE A 104 -11.20 -13.29 0.79
C ILE A 104 -11.92 -13.20 2.13
N LYS A 105 -13.12 -13.80 2.24
CA LYS A 105 -13.78 -13.97 3.54
C LYS A 105 -12.88 -14.87 4.38
N ALA A 106 -11.98 -14.28 5.14
CA ALA A 106 -11.27 -15.01 6.18
C ALA A 106 -12.32 -15.50 7.17
N ASP A 107 -12.40 -16.82 7.36
CA ASP A 107 -13.22 -17.37 8.42
C ASP A 107 -12.52 -17.03 9.74
N VAL A 108 -13.07 -16.04 10.44
CA VAL A 108 -12.55 -15.56 11.73
C VAL A 108 -12.51 -16.70 12.74
N LYS A 109 -13.38 -17.71 12.62
CA LYS A 109 -13.35 -18.89 13.49
C LYS A 109 -12.14 -19.79 13.20
N LEU A 110 -11.75 -19.91 11.94
CA LEU A 110 -10.57 -20.67 11.53
C LEU A 110 -9.27 -20.01 12.04
N LEU A 111 -9.18 -18.68 11.92
CA LEU A 111 -8.01 -17.94 12.43
C LEU A 111 -7.91 -18.00 13.97
N ALA A 112 -9.04 -17.89 14.67
CA ALA A 112 -9.06 -18.00 16.12
C ALA A 112 -8.67 -19.40 16.63
N SER A 113 -8.99 -20.46 15.88
CA SER A 113 -8.62 -21.84 16.26
C SER A 113 -7.12 -22.15 16.21
N HIS A 114 -6.31 -21.29 15.59
CA HIS A 114 -4.85 -21.45 15.53
C HIS A 114 -4.11 -20.58 16.56
N LEU A 115 -4.83 -19.76 17.33
CA LEU A 115 -4.28 -18.87 18.36
C LEU A 115 -4.52 -19.40 19.80
N SER A 116 -5.11 -20.59 19.93
CA SER A 116 -5.35 -21.29 21.19
C SER A 116 -4.36 -22.42 21.43
#